data_AF-A0A497RLU4-F1
#
_entry.id   AF-A0A497RLU4-F1
#
_cell.length_a   1.000
_cell.length_b   1.000
_cell.length_c   1.000
_cell.angle_alpha   90.00
_cell.angle_beta   90.00
_cell.angle_gamma   90.00
#
_symmetry.space_group_name_H-M   'P 1'
#
loop_
_entity.id
_entity.type
_entity.pdbx_description
1 polymer ?
#
loop_
_entity_poly.entity_id
_entity_poly.type
_entity_poly.pdbx_seq_one_letter_code
_entity_poly.pdbx_strand_id
1 'polypeptide(L)'
;MELKYAFKPEDESKIAKAIGRDINISFKHAVVICDKIRGMGLGDAIKLLEAVVALEKSISFKRFNTGISHRKGLGKDNIAKYPQKAAGEILNVLRGVETNADYKGLDTERLKIINIQANKGIARRRRKPRGRWQIWRSQLVSIQVIAQET
;
A
#
# COMPACT_ATOMS: atom_id res chain seq x y z
N MET A 1 17.12 10.60 -7.34
CA MET A 1 16.23 11.49 -6.56
C MET A 1 15.90 10.79 -5.24
N GLU A 2 16.35 11.36 -4.13
CA GLU A 2 16.15 10.78 -2.80
C GLU A 2 14.67 10.92 -2.38
N LEU A 3 14.06 9.84 -1.91
CA LEU A 3 12.66 9.83 -1.48
C LEU A 3 12.63 10.10 0.02
N LYS A 4 12.20 11.31 0.39
CA LYS A 4 12.03 11.70 1.80
C LYS A 4 10.64 11.29 2.30
N TYR A 5 10.54 10.99 3.59
CA TYR A 5 9.25 10.79 4.25
C TYR A 5 8.47 12.10 4.29
N ALA A 6 7.19 12.05 3.90
CA ALA A 6 6.34 13.23 3.95
C ALA A 6 5.96 13.62 5.39
N PHE A 7 5.74 12.62 6.24
CA PHE A 7 5.40 12.82 7.64
C PHE A 7 6.67 12.80 8.50
N LYS A 8 6.83 13.83 9.33
CA LYS A 8 7.95 13.99 10.25
C LYS A 8 7.41 13.80 11.68
N PRO A 9 7.75 12.69 12.35
CA PRO A 9 7.39 12.52 13.74
C PRO A 9 8.28 13.35 14.67
N GLU A 10 7.74 13.69 15.84
CA GLU A 10 8.47 14.40 16.91
C GLU A 10 9.44 13.45 17.63
N ASP A 11 8.99 12.23 17.96
CA ASP A 11 9.80 11.21 18.64
C ASP A 11 10.21 10.07 17.70
N GLU A 12 11.50 9.96 17.37
CA GLU A 12 12.00 8.92 16.46
C GLU A 12 12.23 7.56 17.14
N SER A 13 12.32 7.54 18.47
CA SER A 13 12.61 6.33 19.26
C SER A 13 11.49 5.29 19.20
N LYS A 14 10.22 5.73 19.20
CA LYS A 14 9.04 4.84 19.25
C LYS A 14 8.46 4.46 17.89
N ILE A 15 9.25 4.64 16.82
CA ILE A 15 8.74 4.62 15.45
C ILE A 15 9.51 3.63 14.59
N ALA A 16 8.78 2.80 13.86
CA ALA A 16 9.29 1.98 12.78
C ALA A 16 8.93 2.60 11.43
N LYS A 17 9.90 2.65 10.51
CA LYS A 17 9.73 3.24 9.17
C LYS A 17 10.11 2.21 8.11
N ALA A 18 9.38 2.18 7.00
CA ALA A 18 9.76 1.41 5.83
C ALA A 18 9.37 2.13 4.53
N ILE A 19 10.17 1.92 3.49
CA ILE A 19 9.89 2.40 2.13
C ILE A 19 9.99 1.24 1.16
N GLY A 20 8.90 0.98 0.43
CA GLY A 20 8.93 0.18 -0.78
C GLY A 20 9.15 1.09 -1.98
N ARG A 21 10.26 0.97 -2.69
CA ARG A 21 10.65 1.91 -3.75
C ARG A 21 10.44 1.31 -5.14
N ASP A 22 9.93 2.14 -6.07
CA ASP A 22 9.82 1.82 -7.50
C ASP A 22 9.13 0.47 -7.80
N ILE A 23 8.09 0.14 -7.02
CA ILE A 23 7.33 -1.10 -7.10
C ILE A 23 6.40 -1.06 -8.32
N ASN A 24 6.38 -2.14 -9.10
CA ASN A 24 5.55 -2.26 -10.31
C ASN A 24 4.09 -2.64 -10.00
N ILE A 25 3.35 -1.72 -9.41
CA ILE A 25 1.93 -1.88 -9.04
C ILE A 25 1.07 -0.75 -9.60
N SER A 26 -0.25 -0.97 -9.63
CA SER A 26 -1.18 0.10 -9.98
C SER A 26 -1.22 1.13 -8.86
N PHE A 27 -0.97 2.39 -9.21
CA PHE A 27 -1.07 3.51 -8.28
C PHE A 27 -2.47 3.62 -7.66
N LYS A 28 -3.52 3.42 -8.47
CA LYS A 28 -4.91 3.52 -8.01
C LYS A 28 -5.23 2.49 -6.93
N HIS A 29 -4.78 1.24 -7.13
CA HIS A 29 -4.99 0.18 -6.16
C HIS A 29 -4.18 0.43 -4.89
N ALA A 30 -2.92 0.86 -5.02
CA ALA A 30 -2.07 1.20 -3.88
C ALA A 30 -2.72 2.29 -3.00
N VAL A 31 -3.23 3.36 -3.60
CA VAL A 31 -3.90 4.45 -2.85
C VAL A 31 -5.10 3.93 -2.05
N VAL A 32 -5.95 3.10 -2.65
CA VAL A 32 -7.14 2.55 -1.99
C VAL A 32 -6.75 1.61 -0.84
N ILE A 33 -5.73 0.77 -1.04
CA ILE A 33 -5.22 -0.12 0.01
C ILE A 33 -4.63 0.67 1.17
N CYS A 34 -3.77 1.66 0.88
CA CYS A 34 -3.17 2.51 1.90
C CYS A 34 -4.24 3.26 2.70
N ASP A 35 -5.30 3.75 2.04
CA ASP A 35 -6.41 4.42 2.73
C ASP A 35 -7.16 3.48 3.68
N LYS A 36 -7.34 2.21 3.30
CA LYS A 36 -8.01 1.21 4.14
C LYS A 36 -7.19 0.81 5.37
N ILE A 37 -5.87 0.74 5.23
CA ILE A 37 -4.94 0.27 6.27
C ILE A 37 -4.54 1.38 7.25
N ARG A 38 -4.67 2.65 6.85
CA ARG A 38 -4.32 3.79 7.70
C ARG A 38 -5.07 3.72 9.04
N GLY A 39 -4.33 3.75 10.14
CA GLY A 39 -4.87 3.70 11.50
C GLY A 39 -5.14 2.28 12.04
N MET A 40 -4.91 1.22 11.27
CA MET A 40 -4.99 -0.15 11.77
C MET A 40 -3.76 -0.54 12.58
N GLY A 41 -3.92 -1.54 13.45
CA GLY A 41 -2.79 -2.27 14.04
C GLY A 41 -2.01 -3.02 12.95
N LEU A 42 -0.70 -3.16 13.13
CA LEU A 42 0.17 -3.78 12.14
C LEU A 42 -0.23 -5.24 11.82
N GLY A 43 -0.52 -6.04 12.86
CA GLY A 43 -0.98 -7.42 12.69
C GLY A 43 -2.32 -7.54 11.96
N ASP A 44 -3.28 -6.66 12.26
CA ASP A 44 -4.58 -6.65 11.57
C ASP A 44 -4.46 -6.27 10.10
N ALA A 45 -3.56 -5.32 9.79
CA ALA A 45 -3.27 -4.93 8.43
C ALA A 45 -2.67 -6.08 7.61
N ILE A 46 -1.72 -6.83 8.20
CA ILE A 46 -1.12 -8.02 7.59
C ILE A 46 -2.20 -9.07 7.31
N LYS A 47 -3.00 -9.43 8.32
CA LYS A 47 -4.10 -10.40 8.19
C LYS A 47 -5.11 -10.01 7.12
N LEU A 48 -5.46 -8.72 7.03
CA LEU A 48 -6.35 -8.22 5.99
C LEU A 48 -5.74 -8.40 4.60
N LEU A 49 -4.48 -8.04 4.41
CA LEU A 49 -3.81 -8.15 3.11
C LEU A 49 -3.63 -9.61 2.67
N GLU A 50 -3.30 -10.52 3.60
CA GLU A 50 -3.22 -11.96 3.32
C GLU A 50 -4.57 -12.51 2.85
N ALA A 51 -5.67 -12.15 3.53
CA ALA A 51 -7.02 -12.52 3.10
C ALA A 51 -7.42 -11.93 1.73
N VAL A 52 -6.87 -10.77 1.34
CA VAL A 52 -7.10 -10.17 0.02
C VAL A 52 -6.33 -10.90 -1.06
N VAL A 53 -5.09 -11.32 -0.77
CA VAL A 53 -4.28 -12.14 -1.68
C VAL A 53 -4.95 -13.50 -1.88
N ALA A 54 -5.52 -14.09 -0.83
CA ALA A 54 -6.28 -15.33 -0.85
C ALA A 54 -7.70 -15.21 -1.47
N LEU A 55 -8.10 -14.03 -1.94
CA LEU A 55 -9.44 -13.75 -2.51
C LEU A 55 -10.62 -13.91 -1.53
N GLU A 56 -10.37 -13.95 -0.24
CA GLU A 56 -11.42 -14.10 0.78
C GLU A 56 -12.08 -12.76 1.09
N LYS A 57 -11.26 -11.71 1.30
CA LYS A 57 -11.73 -10.36 1.62
C LYS A 57 -11.54 -9.42 0.44
N SER A 58 -12.62 -8.72 0.06
CA SER A 58 -12.56 -7.66 -0.95
C SER A 58 -12.26 -6.30 -0.32
N ILE A 59 -11.56 -5.43 -1.06
CA ILE A 59 -11.34 -4.04 -0.68
C ILE A 59 -12.35 -3.15 -1.40
N SER A 60 -13.06 -2.32 -0.64
CA SER A 60 -13.95 -1.29 -1.16
C SER A 60 -13.16 -0.20 -1.89
N PHE A 61 -13.64 0.18 -3.07
CA PHE A 61 -13.09 1.25 -3.88
C PHE A 61 -13.93 2.51 -3.71
N LYS A 62 -13.58 3.34 -2.72
CA LYS A 62 -14.18 4.67 -2.54
C LYS A 62 -13.73 5.68 -3.61
N ARG A 63 -12.53 5.47 -4.14
CA ARG A 63 -11.93 6.26 -5.22
C ARG A 63 -11.64 5.34 -6.40
N PHE A 64 -11.62 5.91 -7.62
CA PHE A 64 -11.37 5.17 -8.86
C PHE A 64 -12.38 4.03 -9.12
N ASN A 65 -13.66 4.30 -8.87
CA ASN A 65 -14.76 3.34 -8.89
C ASN A 65 -15.49 3.21 -10.25
N THR A 66 -15.08 3.95 -11.28
CA THR A 66 -15.69 3.89 -12.61
C THR A 66 -15.53 2.50 -13.25
N GLY A 67 -16.66 1.89 -13.65
CA GLY A 67 -16.67 0.58 -14.34
C GLY A 67 -16.31 -0.61 -13.45
N ILE A 68 -16.50 -0.50 -12.13
CA ILE A 68 -16.28 -1.61 -11.18
C ILE A 68 -17.61 -2.25 -10.80
N SER A 69 -17.68 -3.57 -10.88
CA SER A 69 -18.86 -4.35 -10.48
C SER A 69 -19.09 -4.32 -8.97
N HIS A 70 -20.36 -4.42 -8.58
CA HIS A 70 -20.74 -4.54 -7.17
C HIS A 70 -20.37 -5.94 -6.63
N ARG A 71 -20.05 -6.00 -5.33
CA ARG A 71 -19.77 -7.21 -4.55
C ARG A 71 -20.74 -7.26 -3.37
N LYS A 72 -21.21 -8.46 -3.04
CA LYS A 72 -22.11 -8.68 -1.90
C LYS A 72 -21.32 -8.57 -0.57
N GLY A 73 -21.99 -8.11 0.48
CA GLY A 73 -21.45 -8.13 1.85
C GLY A 73 -20.82 -6.82 2.36
N LEU A 74 -20.75 -5.75 1.56
CA LEU A 74 -20.16 -4.46 1.95
C LEU A 74 -21.17 -3.31 2.17
N GLY A 75 -22.48 -3.61 2.17
CA GLY A 75 -23.53 -2.66 2.55
C GLY A 75 -23.67 -1.49 1.57
N LYS A 76 -23.21 -0.29 1.96
CA LYS A 76 -23.19 0.89 1.06
C LYS A 76 -21.93 0.93 0.18
N ASP A 77 -20.86 0.28 0.61
CA ASP A 77 -19.56 0.21 -0.07
C ASP A 77 -19.47 -0.99 -1.03
N ASN A 78 -20.54 -1.24 -1.79
CA ASN A 78 -20.65 -2.45 -2.62
C ASN A 78 -19.67 -2.47 -3.79
N ILE A 79 -19.05 -1.35 -4.16
CA ILE A 79 -18.07 -1.30 -5.24
C ILE A 79 -16.72 -1.76 -4.69
N ALA A 80 -16.32 -3.00 -4.98
CA ALA A 80 -15.11 -3.61 -4.41
C ALA A 80 -14.37 -4.52 -5.39
N LYS A 81 -13.05 -4.67 -5.20
CA LYS A 81 -12.17 -5.60 -5.94
C LYS A 81 -11.18 -6.30 -5.01
N TYR A 82 -10.48 -7.27 -5.59
CA TYR A 82 -9.37 -7.98 -4.95
C TYR A 82 -8.05 -7.59 -5.63
N PRO A 83 -7.38 -6.53 -5.17
CA PRO A 83 -6.14 -6.07 -5.78
C PRO A 83 -4.93 -6.92 -5.34
N GLN A 84 -4.91 -8.22 -5.70
CA GLN A 84 -3.90 -9.21 -5.26
C GLN A 84 -2.45 -8.71 -5.41
N LYS A 85 -2.08 -8.25 -6.61
CA LYS A 85 -0.70 -7.79 -6.88
C LYS A 85 -0.28 -6.63 -5.98
N ALA A 86 -1.15 -5.66 -5.80
CA ALA A 86 -0.83 -4.50 -4.96
C ALA A 86 -0.84 -4.87 -3.47
N ALA A 87 -1.74 -5.77 -3.06
CA ALA A 87 -1.80 -6.28 -1.70
C ALA A 87 -0.53 -7.06 -1.33
N GLY A 88 -0.05 -7.95 -2.19
CA GLY A 88 1.18 -8.73 -1.94
C GLY A 88 2.42 -7.86 -1.81
N GLU A 89 2.57 -6.84 -2.66
CA GLU A 89 3.72 -5.93 -2.56
C GLU A 89 3.65 -5.03 -1.31
N ILE A 90 2.45 -4.58 -0.92
CA ILE A 90 2.28 -3.79 0.32
C ILE A 90 2.53 -4.66 1.55
N LEU A 91 2.12 -5.93 1.52
CA LEU A 91 2.41 -6.91 2.58
C LEU A 91 3.92 -7.02 2.82
N ASN A 92 4.71 -7.12 1.74
CA ASN A 92 6.17 -7.16 1.84
C ASN A 92 6.74 -5.90 2.52
N VAL A 93 6.18 -4.72 2.23
CA VAL A 93 6.59 -3.48 2.90
C VAL A 93 6.22 -3.48 4.38
N LEU A 94 5.04 -4.00 4.75
CA LEU A 94 4.62 -4.09 6.16
C LEU A 94 5.47 -5.08 6.97
N ARG A 95 5.86 -6.22 6.39
CA ARG A 95 6.82 -7.14 7.01
C ARG A 95 8.17 -6.47 7.22
N GLY A 96 8.59 -5.59 6.31
CA GLY A 96 9.76 -4.75 6.53
C GLY A 96 9.62 -3.78 7.71
N VAL A 97 8.41 -3.27 7.99
CA VAL A 97 8.15 -2.44 9.18
C VAL A 97 8.29 -3.28 10.45
N GLU A 98 7.75 -4.50 10.45
CA GLU A 98 7.83 -5.46 11.56
C GLU A 98 9.30 -5.77 11.90
N THR A 99 10.10 -6.19 10.90
CA THR A 99 11.54 -6.46 11.11
C THR A 99 12.30 -5.23 11.61
N ASN A 100 11.94 -4.02 11.14
CA ASN A 100 12.57 -2.79 11.61
C ASN A 100 12.14 -2.42 13.03
N ALA A 101 10.93 -2.79 13.45
CA ALA A 101 10.45 -2.58 14.80
C ALA A 101 11.12 -3.54 15.78
N ASP A 102 11.23 -4.82 15.41
CA ASP A 102 11.97 -5.83 16.18
C ASP A 102 13.42 -5.41 16.39
N TYR A 103 14.08 -4.91 15.34
CA TYR A 103 15.45 -4.42 15.42
C TYR A 103 15.59 -3.23 16.40
N LYS A 104 14.54 -2.42 16.53
CA LYS A 104 14.49 -1.31 17.50
C LYS A 104 14.04 -1.74 18.91
N GLY A 105 13.63 -2.99 19.09
CA GLY A 105 13.09 -3.50 20.35
C GLY A 105 11.70 -2.94 20.71
N LEU A 106 10.90 -2.53 19.72
CA LEU A 106 9.52 -2.07 19.91
C LEU A 106 8.57 -3.27 19.99
N ASP A 107 7.48 -3.14 20.75
CA ASP A 107 6.46 -4.18 20.81
C ASP A 107 5.63 -4.21 19.52
N THR A 108 5.75 -5.30 18.75
CA THR A 108 5.08 -5.47 17.46
C THR A 108 3.56 -5.56 17.58
N GLU A 109 3.05 -6.02 18.72
CA GLU A 109 1.60 -6.13 18.95
C GLU A 109 0.95 -4.76 19.16
N ARG A 110 1.70 -3.79 19.69
CA ARG A 110 1.24 -2.42 19.96
C ARG A 110 1.55 -1.43 18.85
N LEU A 111 2.12 -1.89 17.73
CA LEU A 111 2.38 -1.05 16.58
C LEU A 111 1.11 -0.68 15.83
N LYS A 112 0.90 0.63 15.70
CA LYS A 112 -0.19 1.20 14.92
C LYS A 112 0.36 1.96 13.71
N ILE A 113 -0.27 1.77 12.56
CA ILE A 113 0.11 2.46 11.33
C ILE A 113 -0.44 3.89 11.36
N ILE A 114 0.42 4.85 11.64
CA ILE A 114 0.05 6.28 11.68
C ILE A 114 -0.07 6.84 10.28
N ASN A 115 0.97 6.65 9.48
CA ASN A 115 1.03 7.22 8.16
C ASN A 115 1.44 6.17 7.14
N ILE A 116 0.57 5.99 6.15
CA ILE A 116 0.82 5.15 4.99
C ILE A 116 0.40 5.91 3.73
N GLN A 117 1.32 5.97 2.77
CA GLN A 117 1.17 6.76 1.55
C GLN A 117 1.72 6.03 0.35
N ALA A 118 1.05 6.20 -0.79
CA ALA A 118 1.52 5.72 -2.09
C ALA A 118 1.80 6.93 -2.99
N ASN A 119 3.01 6.99 -3.53
CA ASN A 119 3.50 8.07 -4.40
C ASN A 119 3.85 7.50 -5.78
N LYS A 120 3.57 8.24 -6.86
CA LYS A 120 3.96 7.82 -8.20
C LYS A 120 5.47 7.93 -8.36
N GLY A 121 6.10 6.84 -8.76
CA GLY A 121 7.51 6.80 -9.18
C GLY A 121 7.68 7.19 -10.65
N ILE A 122 8.91 7.06 -11.13
CA ILE A 122 9.25 7.34 -12.53
C ILE A 122 8.69 6.21 -13.41
N ALA A 123 7.73 6.54 -14.28
CA ALA A 123 7.11 5.55 -15.14
C ALA A 123 8.09 4.99 -16.17
N ARG A 124 8.16 3.66 -16.32
CA ARG A 124 8.95 3.03 -17.40
C ARG A 124 8.24 3.23 -18.74
N ARG A 125 8.95 3.79 -19.71
CA ARG A 125 8.43 4.07 -21.05
C ARG A 125 8.84 2.95 -22.01
N ARG A 126 7.88 2.47 -22.81
CA ARG A 126 8.10 1.51 -23.90
C ARG A 126 7.46 2.03 -25.18
N ARG A 127 8.17 1.96 -26.31
CA ARG A 127 7.63 2.31 -27.63
C ARG A 127 6.56 1.29 -28.02
N LYS A 128 5.45 1.73 -28.62
CA LYS A 128 4.51 0.79 -29.24
C LYS A 128 5.17 0.12 -30.46
N PRO A 129 4.83 -1.16 -30.76
CA PRO A 129 5.28 -1.82 -31.98
C PRO A 129 4.85 -1.07 -33.25
N ARG A 130 5.55 -1.33 -34.36
CA ARG A 130 5.26 -0.81 -35.72
C ARG A 130 5.31 0.72 -35.86
N GLY A 131 6.29 1.38 -35.24
CA GLY A 131 6.57 2.81 -35.47
C GLY A 131 5.53 3.81 -34.93
N ARG A 132 4.45 3.35 -34.29
CA ARG A 132 3.38 4.23 -33.77
C ARG A 132 3.91 5.19 -32.72
N TRP A 133 3.63 6.50 -32.85
CA TRP A 133 4.10 7.58 -31.95
C TRP A 133 3.76 7.39 -30.45
N GLN A 134 2.66 6.74 -30.11
CA GLN A 134 2.26 6.57 -28.71
C GLN A 134 3.24 5.71 -27.88
N ILE A 135 3.42 6.11 -26.62
CA ILE A 135 4.31 5.46 -25.64
C ILE A 135 3.47 4.71 -24.61
N TRP A 136 3.79 3.43 -24.38
CA TRP A 136 3.28 2.67 -23.24
C TRP A 136 4.04 3.03 -21.98
N ARG A 137 3.31 3.27 -20.88
CA ARG A 137 3.88 3.66 -19.59
C ARG A 137 3.51 2.62 -18.53
N SER A 138 4.50 1.93 -17.98
CA SER A 138 4.32 1.13 -16.77
C SER A 138 4.36 2.04 -15.56
N GLN A 139 3.41 1.87 -14.66
CA GLN A 139 3.35 2.63 -13.41
C GLN A 139 4.32 2.00 -12.41
N LEU A 140 5.23 2.80 -11.89
CA LEU A 140 5.99 2.48 -10.70
C LEU A 140 5.45 3.32 -9.55
N VAL A 141 5.44 2.75 -8.35
CA VAL A 141 4.86 3.37 -7.16
C VAL A 141 5.85 3.17 -6.01
N SER A 142 6.07 4.23 -5.25
CA SER A 142 6.80 4.15 -3.99
C SER A 142 5.82 4.25 -2.83
N ILE A 143 5.92 3.33 -1.87
CA ILE A 143 5.07 3.29 -0.69
C ILE A 143 5.92 3.70 0.51
N GLN A 144 5.39 4.59 1.33
CA GLN A 144 6.02 5.03 2.57
C GLN A 144 5.11 4.60 3.73
N VAL A 145 5.69 3.96 4.74
CA VAL A 145 4.99 3.51 5.94
C VAL A 145 5.74 3.99 7.17
N ILE A 146 4.97 4.50 8.13
CA ILE A 146 5.42 4.90 9.46
C ILE A 146 4.43 4.28 10.45
N ALA A 147 4.95 3.42 11.32
CA ALA A 147 4.23 2.86 12.44
C ALA A 147 4.80 3.39 13.75
N GLN A 148 3.93 3.64 14.71
CA GLN A 148 4.30 4.09 16.05
C GLN A 148 3.74 3.12 17.08
N GLU A 149 4.53 2.85 18.10
CA GLU A 149 4.11 2.12 19.29
C GLU A 149 3.14 2.99 20.10
N THR A 150 1.94 2.47 20.37
CA THR A 150 0.90 3.14 21.17
C THR A 150 0.94 2.69 22.61
#